data_AF-A0A4Y2IBP7-F1
#
_entry.id   AF-A0A4Y2IBP7-F1
#
_cell.length_a   1.000
_cell.length_b   1.000
_cell.length_c   1.000
_cell.angle_alpha   90.00
_cell.angle_beta   90.00
_cell.angle_gamma   90.00
#
_symmetry.space_group_name_H-M   'P 1'
#
loop_
_entity.id
_entity.type
_entity.pdbx_description
1 polymer ?
#
loop_
_entity_poly.entity_id
_entity_poly.type
_entity_poly.pdbx_seq_one_letter_code
_entity_poly.pdbx_strand_id
1 'polypeptide(L)'
;MDAPWNTPNNPLHLAPTCRSGEVQLKSFPCGGVSSLEERAADWSHKMKHSFCRGAREWLQLMGIGSKKNSTEAVCAKRPLGLREVDLLTLLIYGQVGAAFSVFDPQHSGDFQFRLDDHCSVFQAELTAIKQALLWKQQNRPHANCHLFTDSMSSLKALQKFAPKNNLVEDINSLLDGTISLHWVKAHIGVAGNEVADKAAKAASDRPSVDIHLGIPERSLKTSIRHLLLREWQDRWKDDNAKGRFTFNIFPEVKTNRCIDNHQLSQVVTNHGLCPYCLKKFNLRECNCRCGEDVDDDILHYIFRCPLLDSQRSLIRLGQSVLQILQDKHRTKEVKSLLSFLFLHQQDIFEQDPDDIS
;
A
#
# COMPACT_ATOMS: atom_id res chain seq x y z
N MET A 1 -58.23 -18.19 -3.64
CA MET A 1 -56.83 -17.88 -3.31
C MET A 1 -55.99 -18.28 -4.50
N ASP A 2 -55.77 -17.26 -5.33
CA ASP A 2 -54.76 -17.01 -6.36
C ASP A 2 -54.29 -18.14 -7.29
N ALA A 3 -54.76 -18.02 -8.53
CA ALA A 3 -54.44 -18.79 -9.72
C ALA A 3 -53.38 -18.05 -10.59
N PRO A 4 -52.82 -18.71 -11.62
CA PRO A 4 -51.46 -18.47 -12.13
C PRO A 4 -51.40 -17.50 -13.32
N TRP A 5 -50.23 -16.89 -13.54
CA TRP A 5 -49.99 -16.00 -14.68
C TRP A 5 -49.48 -16.78 -15.90
N ASN A 6 -50.34 -16.83 -16.92
CA ASN A 6 -50.07 -17.11 -18.33
C ASN A 6 -49.12 -16.06 -18.96
N THR A 7 -48.26 -16.50 -19.87
CA THR A 7 -47.76 -15.71 -21.02
C THR A 7 -48.72 -15.90 -22.20
N PRO A 8 -48.97 -14.93 -23.12
CA PRO A 8 -48.03 -14.67 -24.23
C PRO A 8 -48.08 -13.27 -24.93
N ASN A 9 -47.13 -13.07 -25.88
CA ASN A 9 -47.13 -12.18 -27.06
C ASN A 9 -46.67 -10.69 -26.99
N ASN A 10 -45.72 -10.38 -27.87
CA ASN A 10 -45.13 -9.10 -28.30
C ASN A 10 -46.15 -8.26 -29.13
N PRO A 11 -46.09 -6.91 -29.23
CA PRO A 11 -45.05 -6.23 -30.02
C PRO A 11 -44.47 -4.93 -29.42
N LEU A 12 -43.18 -4.72 -29.70
CA LEU A 12 -42.44 -3.47 -29.52
C LEU A 12 -43.17 -2.29 -30.19
N HIS A 13 -43.68 -1.39 -29.36
CA HIS A 13 -44.15 -0.07 -29.79
C HIS A 13 -42.96 0.84 -30.10
N LEU A 14 -43.09 1.55 -31.21
CA LEU A 14 -42.26 2.65 -31.69
C LEU A 14 -41.86 3.63 -30.57
N ALA A 15 -40.60 4.03 -30.59
CA ALA A 15 -40.05 5.10 -29.77
C ALA A 15 -40.84 6.42 -29.96
N PRO A 16 -41.18 7.16 -28.89
CA PRO A 16 -41.69 8.49 -29.03
C PRO A 16 -40.57 9.46 -29.41
N THR A 17 -40.94 10.40 -30.25
CA THR A 17 -40.16 11.49 -30.82
C THR A 17 -39.56 12.42 -29.76
N CYS A 18 -38.36 12.88 -30.11
CA CYS A 18 -37.49 13.84 -29.43
C CYS A 18 -38.21 15.09 -28.88
N ARG A 19 -37.99 15.42 -27.60
CA ARG A 19 -38.28 16.75 -27.01
C ARG A 19 -37.20 17.16 -26.00
N SER A 20 -36.56 18.30 -26.31
CA SER A 20 -35.89 19.30 -25.47
C SER A 20 -34.98 18.86 -24.30
N GLY A 21 -33.68 19.19 -24.42
CA GLY A 21 -32.80 19.45 -23.28
C GLY A 21 -31.95 18.26 -22.80
N GLU A 22 -31.25 17.58 -23.71
CA GLU A 22 -30.42 16.42 -23.36
C GLU A 22 -28.94 16.77 -23.37
N VAL A 23 -28.20 16.34 -22.33
CA VAL A 23 -26.73 16.43 -22.28
C VAL A 23 -26.14 15.05 -21.97
N GLN A 24 -25.17 14.56 -22.76
CA GLN A 24 -24.63 13.17 -22.64
C GLN A 24 -23.10 13.10 -22.37
N LEU A 25 -22.61 12.08 -21.63
CA LEU A 25 -21.27 11.98 -20.98
C LEU A 25 -20.70 10.54 -20.84
N LYS A 26 -19.36 10.30 -20.83
CA LYS A 26 -18.77 8.92 -20.70
C LYS A 26 -17.32 8.68 -20.19
N SER A 27 -17.10 7.52 -19.50
CA SER A 27 -15.82 6.83 -19.04
C SER A 27 -15.68 5.31 -19.31
N PHE A 28 -14.43 4.79 -19.20
CA PHE A 28 -14.04 3.35 -19.18
C PHE A 28 -13.57 2.77 -17.81
N PRO A 29 -13.59 1.43 -17.58
CA PRO A 29 -13.54 0.83 -16.24
C PRO A 29 -12.19 0.21 -15.83
N CYS A 30 -11.93 0.06 -14.52
CA CYS A 30 -11.24 -1.13 -13.98
C CYS A 30 -11.45 -1.36 -12.47
N GLY A 31 -11.29 -2.63 -12.06
CA GLY A 31 -11.75 -3.25 -10.81
C GLY A 31 -11.23 -2.69 -9.48
N GLY A 32 -12.03 -2.88 -8.43
CA GLY A 32 -11.73 -2.41 -7.08
C GLY A 32 -10.98 -3.43 -6.23
N VAL A 33 -10.38 -2.98 -5.12
CA VAL A 33 -10.21 -3.76 -3.88
C VAL A 33 -10.14 -2.80 -2.68
N SER A 34 -10.46 -3.39 -1.54
CA SER A 34 -10.92 -2.93 -0.24
C SER A 34 -9.98 -2.11 0.66
N SER A 35 -10.65 -1.41 1.59
CA SER A 35 -10.28 -1.07 2.97
C SER A 35 -8.99 -1.66 3.51
N LEU A 36 -8.10 -0.81 4.05
CA LEU A 36 -7.06 -1.14 5.04
C LEU A 36 -6.48 0.17 5.64
N GLU A 37 -7.34 1.07 6.11
CA GLU A 37 -6.98 2.45 6.50
C GLU A 37 -6.52 2.64 7.96
N GLU A 38 -6.45 1.61 8.82
CA GLU A 38 -6.22 1.83 10.27
C GLU A 38 -4.91 1.33 10.87
N ARG A 39 -3.93 0.84 10.10
CA ARG A 39 -2.72 0.21 10.69
C ARG A 39 -1.37 0.81 10.29
N ALA A 40 -1.27 1.89 9.51
CA ALA A 40 0.03 2.34 8.97
C ALA A 40 0.78 3.38 9.84
N ALA A 41 0.08 4.26 10.55
CA ALA A 41 0.70 5.35 11.33
C ALA A 41 1.44 4.86 12.59
N ASP A 42 1.19 3.63 13.00
CA ASP A 42 1.71 3.01 14.23
C ASP A 42 3.08 2.30 13.99
N TRP A 43 3.44 1.99 12.74
CA TRP A 43 4.51 1.03 12.44
C TRP A 43 5.93 1.61 12.34
N SER A 44 6.09 2.84 11.82
CA SER A 44 7.41 3.49 11.83
C SER A 44 7.87 3.79 13.27
N HIS A 45 6.94 3.96 14.20
CA HIS A 45 7.23 4.11 15.62
C HIS A 45 7.45 2.74 16.27
N LYS A 46 6.60 1.73 15.98
CA LYS A 46 6.70 0.37 16.55
C LYS A 46 7.93 -0.43 16.15
N MET A 47 8.44 -0.34 14.92
CA MET A 47 9.67 -1.04 14.54
C MET A 47 10.92 -0.43 15.17
N LYS A 48 11.01 0.91 15.19
CA LYS A 48 12.08 1.62 15.93
C LYS A 48 11.99 1.30 17.43
N HIS A 49 10.79 1.25 18.00
CA HIS A 49 10.60 0.88 19.40
C HIS A 49 10.84 -0.60 19.70
N SER A 50 10.57 -1.53 18.77
CA SER A 50 10.75 -2.97 18.99
C SER A 50 12.22 -3.38 18.88
N PHE A 51 12.96 -2.83 17.90
CA PHE A 51 14.41 -2.99 17.81
C PHE A 51 15.12 -2.36 19.03
N CYS A 52 14.74 -1.13 19.41
CA CYS A 52 15.29 -0.49 20.60
C CYS A 52 14.77 -1.06 21.93
N ARG A 53 13.63 -1.78 21.97
CA ARG A 53 13.16 -2.52 23.16
C ARG A 53 13.89 -3.84 23.30
N GLY A 54 14.02 -4.62 22.24
CA GLY A 54 14.78 -5.88 22.28
C GLY A 54 16.24 -5.66 22.68
N ALA A 55 16.88 -4.60 22.17
CA ALA A 55 18.23 -4.22 22.60
C ALA A 55 18.29 -3.72 24.06
N ARG A 56 17.29 -2.96 24.52
CA ARG A 56 17.24 -2.47 25.92
C ARG A 56 16.90 -3.56 26.93
N GLU A 57 15.94 -4.44 26.61
CA GLU A 57 15.57 -5.61 27.41
C GLU A 57 16.73 -6.60 27.50
N TRP A 58 17.47 -6.82 26.39
CA TRP A 58 18.68 -7.63 26.40
C TRP A 58 19.78 -7.02 27.28
N LEU A 59 20.07 -5.72 27.17
CA LEU A 59 21.04 -5.04 28.04
C LEU A 59 20.63 -5.06 29.53
N GLN A 60 19.32 -4.95 29.80
CA GLN A 60 18.79 -4.92 31.16
C GLN A 60 18.73 -6.31 31.81
N LEU A 61 18.48 -7.37 31.03
CA LEU A 61 18.58 -8.76 31.48
C LEU A 61 20.03 -9.19 31.76
N MET A 62 21.01 -8.54 31.12
CA MET A 62 22.44 -8.79 31.35
C MET A 62 23.03 -7.98 32.52
N GLY A 63 22.23 -7.20 33.25
CA GLY A 63 22.70 -6.40 34.39
C GLY A 63 23.59 -5.20 34.02
N ILE A 64 23.65 -4.84 32.73
CA ILE A 64 24.51 -3.77 32.22
C ILE A 64 23.73 -2.45 32.32
N GLY A 65 24.07 -1.63 33.32
CA GLY A 65 23.55 -0.28 33.47
C GLY A 65 23.77 0.55 32.19
N SER A 66 22.70 1.15 31.68
CA SER A 66 22.69 1.98 30.47
C SER A 66 23.72 3.12 30.54
N LYS A 67 24.93 2.90 30.00
CA LYS A 67 25.83 3.99 29.65
C LYS A 67 25.32 4.60 28.35
N LYS A 68 24.79 5.83 28.45
CA LYS A 68 24.12 6.63 27.41
C LYS A 68 24.92 6.90 26.10
N ASN A 69 26.11 6.33 25.89
CA ASN A 69 27.04 6.85 24.88
C ASN A 69 27.29 5.95 23.65
N SER A 70 26.48 4.93 23.38
CA SER A 70 26.66 4.08 22.17
C SER A 70 25.51 4.12 21.16
N THR A 71 24.47 4.93 21.40
CA THR A 71 23.30 5.05 20.49
C THR A 71 23.31 6.28 19.56
N GLU A 72 24.31 7.16 19.63
CA GLU A 72 24.32 8.42 18.86
C GLU A 72 25.16 8.43 17.57
N ALA A 73 25.85 7.34 17.20
CA ALA A 73 26.76 7.35 16.06
C ALA A 73 26.17 6.88 14.70
N VAL A 74 24.85 6.98 14.49
CA VAL A 74 24.23 6.74 13.16
C VAL A 74 23.30 7.90 12.79
N CYS A 75 23.84 9.12 12.81
CA CYS A 75 23.19 10.28 12.21
C CYS A 75 24.22 11.06 11.38
N ALA A 76 24.85 10.39 10.41
CA ALA A 76 25.57 11.08 9.35
C ALA A 76 24.56 11.49 8.26
N LYS A 77 24.18 12.77 8.29
CA LYS A 77 23.47 13.46 7.22
C LYS A 77 24.20 13.23 5.89
N ARG A 78 23.57 12.58 4.92
CA ARG A 78 23.84 12.86 3.50
C ARG A 78 22.61 13.58 2.93
N PRO A 79 22.80 14.69 2.21
CA PRO A 79 21.69 15.35 1.56
C PRO A 79 21.07 14.41 0.52
N LEU A 80 19.74 14.33 0.55
CA LEU A 80 18.95 13.67 -0.49
C LEU A 80 19.22 14.39 -1.80
N GLY A 81 20.08 13.82 -2.64
CA GLY A 81 20.28 14.24 -4.03
C GLY A 81 19.16 13.76 -4.93
N LEU A 82 17.90 13.90 -4.49
CA LEU A 82 16.73 13.60 -5.31
C LEU A 82 16.47 14.83 -6.18
N ARG A 83 16.85 14.75 -7.45
CA ARG A 83 16.46 15.74 -8.45
C ARG A 83 14.93 15.68 -8.58
N GLU A 84 14.27 16.83 -8.48
CA GLU A 84 12.80 16.97 -8.58
C GLU A 84 12.19 16.36 -9.85
N VAL A 85 13.01 16.10 -10.88
CA VAL A 85 12.60 15.59 -12.18
C VAL A 85 12.24 14.09 -12.21
N ASP A 86 12.66 13.29 -11.22
CA ASP A 86 12.32 11.84 -11.20
C ASP A 86 10.97 11.55 -10.48
N LEU A 87 10.32 12.57 -9.91
CA LEU A 87 9.11 12.46 -9.08
C LEU A 87 7.81 12.30 -9.86
N LEU A 88 7.76 12.80 -11.11
CA LEU A 88 6.54 12.74 -11.93
C LEU A 88 6.46 11.48 -12.81
N THR A 89 7.58 10.79 -13.07
CA THR A 89 7.67 9.82 -14.17
C THR A 89 7.02 8.45 -13.94
N LEU A 90 6.37 8.23 -12.80
CA LEU A 90 5.89 6.90 -12.38
C LEU A 90 4.41 6.82 -12.03
N LEU A 91 3.63 7.87 -12.31
CA LEU A 91 2.17 7.86 -12.18
C LEU A 91 1.54 7.87 -13.57
N ILE A 92 1.32 6.67 -14.12
CA ILE A 92 0.36 6.35 -15.19
C ILE A 92 0.14 7.50 -16.19
N TYR A 93 1.07 7.71 -17.11
CA TYR A 93 0.91 8.70 -18.18
C TYR A 93 -0.12 8.21 -19.20
N GLY A 94 -1.33 8.72 -19.08
CA GLY A 94 -2.28 8.78 -20.17
C GLY A 94 -2.69 10.24 -20.33
N GLN A 95 -2.77 10.73 -21.57
CA GLN A 95 -3.44 11.99 -21.78
C GLN A 95 -4.94 11.79 -21.49
N VAL A 96 -5.55 12.65 -20.67
CA VAL A 96 -6.92 12.48 -20.17
C VAL A 96 -7.80 13.61 -20.65
N GLY A 97 -8.92 13.26 -21.29
CA GLY A 97 -9.94 14.21 -21.73
C GLY A 97 -11.27 13.94 -21.05
N ALA A 98 -12.06 15.00 -20.91
CA ALA A 98 -13.46 14.97 -20.51
C ALA A 98 -14.26 15.78 -21.54
N ALA A 99 -15.49 15.37 -21.83
CA ALA A 99 -16.34 16.13 -22.74
C ALA A 99 -17.82 15.88 -22.46
N PHE A 100 -18.65 16.85 -22.83
CA PHE A 100 -20.10 16.73 -22.87
C PHE A 100 -20.68 17.26 -24.16
N SER A 101 -21.79 16.68 -24.59
CA SER A 101 -22.51 17.11 -25.79
C SER A 101 -23.91 17.55 -25.42
N VAL A 102 -24.30 18.74 -25.87
CA VAL A 102 -25.64 19.30 -25.68
C VAL A 102 -26.47 19.06 -26.93
N PHE A 103 -27.67 18.52 -26.73
CA PHE A 103 -28.70 18.33 -27.75
C PHE A 103 -29.90 19.21 -27.39
N ASP A 104 -29.80 20.47 -27.81
CA ASP A 104 -30.82 21.49 -27.65
C ASP A 104 -31.08 22.17 -29.00
N PRO A 105 -32.35 22.37 -29.41
CA PRO A 105 -32.66 22.99 -30.71
C PRO A 105 -32.01 24.36 -30.95
N GLN A 106 -31.59 25.07 -29.90
CA GLN A 106 -30.97 26.38 -29.99
C GLN A 106 -29.47 26.39 -29.62
N HIS A 107 -28.98 25.41 -28.86
CA HIS A 107 -27.61 25.42 -28.30
C HIS A 107 -26.87 24.09 -28.44
N SER A 108 -27.06 23.38 -29.55
CA SER A 108 -26.37 22.11 -29.78
C SER A 108 -24.86 22.30 -29.97
N GLY A 109 -24.05 21.46 -29.32
CA GLY A 109 -22.59 21.54 -29.44
C GLY A 109 -21.84 20.57 -28.53
N ASP A 110 -20.59 20.32 -28.89
CA ASP A 110 -19.66 19.45 -28.16
C ASP A 110 -18.64 20.30 -27.39
N PHE A 111 -18.53 20.05 -26.10
CA PHE A 111 -17.66 20.77 -25.18
C PHE A 111 -16.57 19.82 -24.69
N GLN A 112 -15.31 20.21 -24.93
CA GLN A 112 -14.14 19.36 -24.76
C GLN A 112 -13.16 20.00 -23.79
N PHE A 113 -12.66 19.19 -22.85
CA PHE A 113 -11.74 19.63 -21.80
C PHE A 113 -10.58 18.66 -21.67
N ARG A 114 -9.36 19.16 -21.84
CA ARG A 114 -8.14 18.44 -21.51
C ARG A 114 -7.87 18.56 -20.01
N LEU A 115 -7.71 17.42 -19.34
CA LEU A 115 -7.42 17.36 -17.89
C LEU A 115 -5.94 17.12 -17.65
N ASP A 116 -5.48 17.16 -16.39
CA ASP A 116 -4.12 16.72 -16.05
C ASP A 116 -3.89 15.23 -16.38
N ASP A 117 -2.67 14.85 -16.76
CA ASP A 117 -2.29 13.47 -17.14
C ASP A 117 -2.46 12.45 -16.01
N HIS A 118 -2.36 12.90 -14.77
CA HIS A 118 -2.53 12.04 -13.60
C HIS A 118 -4.01 11.85 -13.21
N CYS A 119 -4.95 12.45 -13.94
CA CYS A 119 -6.37 12.30 -13.65
C CYS A 119 -6.82 10.85 -13.90
N SER A 120 -7.58 10.30 -12.95
CA SER A 120 -8.28 9.05 -13.19
C SER A 120 -9.46 9.25 -14.13
N VAL A 121 -9.85 8.18 -14.83
CA VAL A 121 -11.07 8.16 -15.64
C VAL A 121 -12.29 8.57 -14.82
N PHE A 122 -12.40 8.13 -13.57
CA PHE A 122 -13.47 8.53 -12.66
C PHE A 122 -13.51 10.05 -12.41
N GLN A 123 -12.34 10.71 -12.32
CA GLN A 123 -12.28 12.17 -12.22
C GLN A 123 -12.69 12.84 -13.52
N ALA A 124 -12.35 12.25 -14.67
CA ALA A 124 -12.77 12.77 -15.97
C ALA A 124 -14.30 12.82 -16.09
N GLU A 125 -14.99 11.76 -15.66
CA GLU A 125 -16.46 11.72 -15.66
C GLU A 125 -17.11 12.77 -14.80
N LEU A 126 -16.68 12.82 -13.55
CA LEU A 126 -17.23 13.75 -12.60
C LEU A 126 -16.97 15.18 -13.10
N THR A 127 -15.82 15.43 -13.72
CA THR A 127 -15.52 16.72 -14.36
C THR A 127 -16.47 16.99 -15.51
N ALA A 128 -16.72 16.01 -16.37
CA ALA A 128 -17.65 16.16 -17.48
C ALA A 128 -19.08 16.46 -16.99
N ILE A 129 -19.53 15.77 -15.92
CA ILE A 129 -20.81 16.05 -15.24
C ILE A 129 -20.82 17.47 -14.68
N LYS A 130 -19.78 17.84 -13.94
CA LYS A 130 -19.64 19.19 -13.36
C LYS A 130 -19.75 20.27 -14.44
N GLN A 131 -19.02 20.11 -15.55
CA GLN A 131 -19.04 21.09 -16.65
C GLN A 131 -20.41 21.17 -17.34
N ALA A 132 -21.09 20.03 -17.54
CA ALA A 132 -22.45 20.01 -18.06
C ALA A 132 -23.45 20.76 -17.14
N LEU A 133 -23.31 20.59 -15.82
CA LEU A 133 -24.15 21.28 -14.84
C LEU A 133 -23.88 22.80 -14.80
N LEU A 134 -22.60 23.20 -14.83
CA LEU A 134 -22.23 24.61 -14.92
C LEU A 134 -22.77 25.25 -16.20
N TRP A 135 -22.68 24.53 -17.33
CA TRP A 135 -23.27 24.97 -18.59
C TRP A 135 -24.79 25.11 -18.49
N LYS A 136 -25.49 24.14 -17.87
CA LYS A 136 -26.95 24.22 -17.63
C LYS A 136 -27.28 25.45 -16.79
N GLN A 137 -26.56 25.69 -15.70
CA GLN A 137 -26.81 26.82 -14.82
C GLN A 137 -26.69 28.16 -15.54
N GLN A 138 -25.71 28.28 -16.45
CA GLN A 138 -25.46 29.50 -17.21
C GLN A 138 -26.46 29.69 -18.36
N ASN A 139 -26.78 28.64 -19.11
CA ASN A 139 -27.52 28.76 -20.37
C ASN A 139 -29.01 28.41 -20.24
N ARG A 140 -29.37 27.56 -19.26
CA ARG A 140 -30.72 27.00 -19.07
C ARG A 140 -31.07 26.82 -17.58
N PRO A 141 -31.01 27.89 -16.76
CA PRO A 141 -31.15 27.79 -15.30
C PRO A 141 -32.48 27.19 -14.83
N HIS A 142 -33.57 27.47 -15.55
CA HIS A 142 -34.94 27.05 -15.19
C HIS A 142 -35.47 25.87 -16.00
N ALA A 143 -34.70 25.37 -16.97
CA ALA A 143 -35.15 24.25 -17.80
C ALA A 143 -34.90 22.92 -17.10
N ASN A 144 -35.84 21.98 -17.28
CA ASN A 144 -35.58 20.60 -16.95
C ASN A 144 -34.50 20.04 -17.88
N CYS A 145 -33.50 19.38 -17.31
CA CYS A 145 -32.35 18.85 -18.03
C CYS A 145 -32.18 17.36 -17.71
N HIS A 146 -32.04 16.57 -18.76
CA HIS A 146 -31.72 15.15 -18.66
C HIS A 146 -30.24 14.95 -18.99
N LEU A 147 -29.46 14.56 -17.98
CA LEU A 147 -28.05 14.23 -18.13
C LEU A 147 -27.91 12.72 -18.23
N PHE A 148 -27.35 12.23 -19.34
CA PHE A 148 -27.11 10.82 -19.56
C PHE A 148 -25.61 10.54 -19.42
N THR A 149 -25.25 9.55 -18.62
CA THR A 149 -23.86 9.11 -18.50
C THR A 149 -23.78 7.60 -18.53
N ASP A 150 -22.74 7.05 -19.15
CA ASP A 150 -22.46 5.63 -19.04
C ASP A 150 -21.72 5.24 -17.75
N SER A 151 -21.31 6.24 -16.97
CA SER A 151 -20.50 6.05 -15.77
C SER A 151 -21.36 5.71 -14.56
N MET A 152 -21.69 4.43 -14.45
CA MET A 152 -22.38 3.89 -13.28
C MET A 152 -21.62 4.21 -11.97
N SER A 153 -20.29 4.25 -12.01
CA SER A 153 -19.47 4.63 -10.86
C SER A 153 -19.71 6.07 -10.39
N SER A 154 -19.83 7.02 -11.32
CA SER A 154 -20.08 8.42 -11.01
C SER A 154 -21.47 8.62 -10.42
N LEU A 155 -22.49 7.97 -10.99
CA LEU A 155 -23.85 8.01 -10.46
C LEU A 155 -23.92 7.41 -9.05
N LYS A 156 -23.29 6.26 -8.83
CA LYS A 156 -23.21 5.64 -7.49
C LYS A 156 -22.46 6.51 -6.48
N ALA A 157 -21.46 7.28 -6.92
CA ALA A 157 -20.74 8.19 -6.04
C ALA A 157 -21.60 9.39 -5.64
N LEU A 158 -22.36 9.96 -6.58
CA LEU A 158 -23.28 11.08 -6.34
C LEU A 158 -24.45 10.70 -5.43
N GLN A 159 -24.91 9.45 -5.48
CA GLN A 159 -25.96 8.92 -4.59
C GLN A 159 -25.52 8.75 -3.12
N LYS A 160 -24.23 8.87 -2.79
CA LYS A 160 -23.77 8.70 -1.40
C LYS A 160 -24.12 9.92 -0.54
N PHE A 161 -24.70 9.66 0.62
CA PHE A 161 -25.09 10.69 1.60
C PHE A 161 -23.91 11.50 2.18
N ALA A 162 -22.72 10.90 2.25
CA ALA A 162 -21.50 11.55 2.75
C ALA A 162 -20.33 11.24 1.80
N PRO A 163 -20.18 11.96 0.68
CA PRO A 163 -19.02 11.82 -0.18
C PRO A 163 -17.74 12.22 0.59
N LYS A 164 -16.62 11.58 0.27
CA LYS A 164 -15.27 11.93 0.78
C LYS A 164 -14.38 12.52 -0.32
N ASN A 165 -15.03 13.07 -1.35
CA ASN A 165 -14.38 13.53 -2.57
C ASN A 165 -14.93 14.91 -2.89
N ASN A 166 -14.06 15.92 -2.82
CA ASN A 166 -14.41 17.32 -3.05
C ASN A 166 -15.11 17.52 -4.41
N LEU A 167 -14.73 16.77 -5.45
CA LEU A 167 -15.36 16.88 -6.76
C LEU A 167 -16.83 16.39 -6.75
N VAL A 168 -17.12 15.36 -5.95
CA VAL A 168 -18.50 14.86 -5.77
C VAL A 168 -19.33 15.84 -4.94
N GLU A 169 -18.73 16.44 -3.91
CA GLU A 169 -19.36 17.50 -3.10
C GLU A 169 -19.73 18.71 -3.97
N ASP A 170 -18.78 19.18 -4.80
CA ASP A 170 -19.01 20.27 -5.74
C ASP A 170 -20.19 19.95 -6.68
N ILE A 171 -20.24 18.76 -7.26
CA ILE A 171 -21.32 18.36 -8.18
C ILE A 171 -22.66 18.29 -7.44
N ASN A 172 -22.69 17.71 -6.24
CA ASN A 172 -23.92 17.63 -5.45
C ASN A 172 -24.46 19.03 -5.10
N SER A 173 -23.59 20.03 -4.92
CA SER A 173 -24.02 21.42 -4.70
C SER A 173 -24.64 22.08 -5.94
N LEU A 174 -24.37 21.56 -7.13
CA LEU A 174 -24.91 22.05 -8.42
C LEU A 174 -26.19 21.32 -8.84
N LEU A 175 -26.51 20.18 -8.22
CA LEU A 175 -27.73 19.43 -8.51
C LEU A 175 -28.95 20.12 -7.88
N ASP A 176 -30.03 20.21 -8.64
CA ASP A 176 -31.31 20.77 -8.22
C ASP A 176 -32.47 19.87 -8.70
N GLY A 177 -33.71 20.21 -8.32
CA GLY A 177 -34.91 19.44 -8.69
C GLY A 177 -35.27 19.46 -10.19
N THR A 178 -34.55 20.22 -11.01
CA THR A 178 -34.75 20.29 -12.47
C THR A 178 -33.80 19.37 -13.24
N ILE A 179 -32.84 18.74 -12.56
CA ILE A 179 -31.84 17.87 -13.16
C ILE A 179 -32.18 16.41 -12.89
N SER A 180 -32.23 15.60 -13.96
CA SER A 180 -32.37 14.15 -13.86
C SER A 180 -31.12 13.47 -14.42
N LEU A 181 -30.48 12.63 -13.61
CA LEU A 181 -29.32 11.85 -14.01
C LEU A 181 -29.74 10.43 -14.45
N HIS A 182 -29.31 10.02 -15.63
CA HIS A 182 -29.66 8.74 -16.24
C HIS A 182 -28.41 7.95 -16.58
N TRP A 183 -28.48 6.63 -16.34
CA TRP A 183 -27.44 5.72 -16.81
C TRP A 183 -27.78 5.20 -18.21
N VAL A 184 -26.80 5.24 -19.12
CA VAL A 184 -26.90 4.60 -20.44
C VAL A 184 -25.82 3.53 -20.60
N LYS A 185 -26.09 2.53 -21.43
CA LYS A 185 -25.09 1.49 -21.70
C LYS A 185 -24.07 1.99 -22.71
N ALA A 186 -22.80 1.79 -22.41
CA ALA A 186 -21.69 2.06 -23.31
C ALA A 186 -21.73 1.18 -24.59
N HIS A 187 -21.27 1.74 -25.71
CA HIS A 187 -20.91 0.99 -26.94
C HIS A 187 -22.03 0.15 -27.57
N ILE A 188 -23.28 0.58 -27.39
CA ILE A 188 -24.43 -0.01 -28.09
C ILE A 188 -25.02 0.92 -29.15
N GLY A 189 -24.29 1.97 -29.54
CA GLY A 189 -24.72 2.89 -30.59
C GLY A 189 -25.68 4.00 -30.15
N VAL A 190 -25.68 4.38 -28.87
CA VAL A 190 -26.42 5.57 -28.40
C VAL A 190 -25.72 6.81 -28.96
N ALA A 191 -26.34 7.47 -29.94
CA ALA A 191 -25.70 8.50 -30.75
C ALA A 191 -25.02 9.61 -29.92
N GLY A 192 -25.70 10.20 -28.93
CA GLY A 192 -25.11 11.28 -28.13
C GLY A 192 -23.98 10.80 -27.22
N ASN A 193 -24.02 9.57 -26.73
CA ASN A 193 -22.94 8.96 -25.94
C ASN A 193 -21.69 8.73 -26.80
N GLU A 194 -21.87 8.25 -28.04
CA GLU A 194 -20.76 8.06 -28.98
C GLU A 194 -20.14 9.39 -29.42
N VAL A 195 -20.92 10.48 -29.48
CA VAL A 195 -20.40 11.83 -29.77
C VAL A 195 -19.58 12.34 -28.58
N ALA A 196 -20.11 12.26 -27.36
CA ALA A 196 -19.39 12.67 -26.15
C ALA A 196 -18.07 11.87 -25.98
N ASP A 197 -18.09 10.57 -26.31
CA ASP A 197 -16.90 9.71 -26.34
C ASP A 197 -15.81 10.22 -27.28
N LYS A 198 -16.19 10.49 -28.52
CA LYS A 198 -15.26 10.99 -29.54
C LYS A 198 -14.70 12.34 -29.14
N ALA A 199 -15.55 13.21 -28.57
CA ALA A 199 -15.16 14.51 -28.07
C ALA A 199 -14.16 14.40 -26.90
N ALA A 200 -14.40 13.51 -25.94
CA ALA A 200 -13.48 13.29 -24.81
C ALA A 200 -12.15 12.70 -25.28
N LYS A 201 -12.17 11.79 -26.27
CA LYS A 201 -10.95 11.25 -26.87
C LYS A 201 -10.18 12.33 -27.63
N ALA A 202 -10.84 13.14 -28.45
CA ALA A 202 -10.20 14.27 -29.13
C ALA A 202 -9.62 15.28 -28.12
N ALA A 203 -10.33 15.54 -27.02
CA ALA A 203 -9.85 16.39 -25.94
C ALA A 203 -8.56 15.83 -25.34
N SER A 204 -8.47 14.51 -25.12
CA SER A 204 -7.29 13.86 -24.56
C SER A 204 -6.03 14.10 -25.39
N ASP A 205 -6.15 14.15 -26.73
CA ASP A 205 -5.00 14.31 -27.61
C ASP A 205 -4.53 15.78 -27.71
N ARG A 206 -5.20 16.73 -27.03
CA ARG A 206 -4.80 18.15 -27.01
C ARG A 206 -3.54 18.38 -26.17
N PRO A 207 -2.64 19.28 -26.60
CA PRO A 207 -1.36 19.52 -25.91
C PRO A 207 -1.50 20.38 -24.64
N SER A 208 -2.52 21.24 -24.57
CA SER A 208 -2.74 22.16 -23.45
C SER A 208 -3.80 21.62 -22.49
N VAL A 209 -3.50 21.61 -21.19
CA VAL A 209 -4.48 21.30 -20.13
C VAL A 209 -5.44 22.46 -19.94
N ASP A 210 -6.75 22.18 -19.98
CA ASP A 210 -7.82 23.16 -19.74
C ASP A 210 -8.25 23.18 -18.27
N ILE A 211 -8.29 22.02 -17.60
CA ILE A 211 -8.76 21.89 -16.22
C ILE A 211 -7.71 21.18 -15.36
N HIS A 212 -7.25 21.90 -14.34
CA HIS A 212 -6.35 21.37 -13.33
C HIS A 212 -7.15 20.92 -12.09
N LEU A 213 -7.17 19.61 -11.82
CA LEU A 213 -7.88 19.05 -10.66
C LEU A 213 -6.96 18.89 -9.44
N GLY A 214 -5.65 19.10 -9.62
CA GLY A 214 -4.65 18.81 -8.60
C GLY A 214 -4.45 17.31 -8.38
N ILE A 215 -3.46 16.96 -7.55
CA ILE A 215 -3.17 15.56 -7.22
C ILE A 215 -3.96 15.19 -5.95
N PRO A 216 -4.79 14.13 -5.97
CA PRO A 216 -5.46 13.68 -4.76
C PRO A 216 -4.44 13.32 -3.67
N GLU A 217 -4.68 13.76 -2.43
CA GLU A 217 -3.77 13.53 -1.30
C GLU A 217 -3.43 12.04 -1.12
N ARG A 218 -4.40 11.15 -1.36
CA ARG A 218 -4.19 9.70 -1.32
C ARG A 218 -3.17 9.25 -2.37
N SER A 219 -3.25 9.77 -3.59
CA SER A 219 -2.32 9.45 -4.68
C SER A 219 -0.91 9.94 -4.34
N LEU A 220 -0.80 11.14 -3.79
CA LEU A 220 0.48 11.67 -3.31
C LEU A 220 1.08 10.80 -2.19
N LYS A 221 0.28 10.47 -1.16
CA LYS A 221 0.70 9.58 -0.06
C LYS A 221 1.19 8.22 -0.55
N THR A 222 0.48 7.66 -1.53
CA THR A 222 0.83 6.35 -2.13
C THR A 222 2.17 6.43 -2.88
N SER A 223 2.36 7.50 -3.64
CA SER A 223 3.59 7.74 -4.40
C SER A 223 4.78 7.90 -3.48
N ILE A 224 4.65 8.73 -2.43
CA ILE A 224 5.67 8.91 -1.40
C ILE A 224 6.00 7.56 -0.73
N ARG A 225 4.98 6.76 -0.38
CA ARG A 225 5.20 5.43 0.21
C ARG A 225 6.00 4.52 -0.74
N HIS A 226 5.69 4.50 -2.04
CA HIS A 226 6.43 3.69 -3.01
C HIS A 226 7.88 4.14 -3.15
N LEU A 227 8.13 5.45 -3.19
CA LEU A 227 9.50 5.99 -3.24
C LEU A 227 10.30 5.62 -2.00
N LEU A 228 9.72 5.78 -0.81
CA LEU A 228 10.36 5.39 0.44
C LEU A 228 10.66 3.89 0.51
N LEU A 229 9.76 3.04 -0.01
CA LEU A 229 9.98 1.59 -0.07
C LEU A 229 11.08 1.21 -1.06
N ARG A 230 11.14 1.87 -2.22
CA ARG A 230 12.21 1.66 -3.20
C ARG A 230 13.56 2.05 -2.60
N GLU A 231 13.66 3.25 -2.05
CA GLU A 231 14.88 3.75 -1.42
C GLU A 231 15.31 2.86 -0.22
N TRP A 232 14.36 2.32 0.54
CA TRP A 232 14.67 1.34 1.58
C TRP A 232 15.19 0.03 0.97
N GLN A 233 14.55 -0.47 -0.08
CA GLN A 233 14.97 -1.69 -0.76
C GLN A 233 16.36 -1.58 -1.39
N ASP A 234 16.69 -0.42 -1.97
CA ASP A 234 17.98 -0.16 -2.62
C ASP A 234 19.10 -0.14 -1.57
N ARG A 235 18.90 0.59 -0.46
CA ARG A 235 19.81 0.54 0.70
C ARG A 235 19.89 -0.85 1.32
N TRP A 236 18.80 -1.61 1.29
CA TRP A 236 18.77 -2.97 1.83
C TRP A 236 19.62 -3.93 1.00
N LYS A 237 19.69 -3.73 -0.32
CA LYS A 237 20.51 -4.51 -1.27
C LYS A 237 21.99 -4.12 -1.31
N ASP A 238 22.39 -3.02 -0.67
CA ASP A 238 23.81 -2.64 -0.59
C ASP A 238 24.59 -3.65 0.25
N ASP A 239 25.53 -4.36 -0.38
CA ASP A 239 26.36 -5.38 0.26
C ASP A 239 27.33 -4.81 1.31
N ASN A 240 27.63 -3.51 1.24
CA ASN A 240 28.48 -2.85 2.23
C ASN A 240 27.71 -2.48 3.52
N ALA A 241 26.39 -2.68 3.55
CA ALA A 241 25.57 -2.35 4.70
C ALA A 241 25.59 -3.45 5.79
N LYS A 242 25.40 -3.05 7.05
CA LYS A 242 25.21 -4.00 8.16
C LYS A 242 23.94 -4.84 7.98
N GLY A 243 23.84 -5.95 8.71
CA GLY A 243 22.63 -6.80 8.73
C GLY A 243 22.51 -7.79 7.58
N ARG A 244 23.61 -8.14 6.90
CA ARG A 244 23.64 -9.09 5.77
C ARG A 244 23.06 -10.46 6.11
N PHE A 245 23.25 -10.93 7.35
CA PHE A 245 22.62 -12.16 7.81
C PHE A 245 21.07 -12.10 7.69
N THR A 246 20.46 -11.01 8.18
CA THR A 246 19.01 -10.80 8.05
C THR A 246 18.58 -10.60 6.60
N PHE A 247 19.42 -9.97 5.77
CA PHE A 247 19.18 -9.84 4.33
C PHE A 247 19.07 -11.21 3.63
N ASN A 248 19.95 -12.14 3.96
CA ASN A 248 19.92 -13.50 3.40
C ASN A 248 18.63 -14.27 3.76
N ILE A 249 17.99 -13.92 4.88
CA ILE A 249 16.69 -14.49 5.26
C ILE A 249 15.53 -13.72 4.59
N PHE A 250 15.65 -12.40 4.52
CA PHE A 250 14.60 -11.49 4.06
C PHE A 250 15.14 -10.49 3.05
N PRO A 251 15.36 -10.87 1.78
CA PRO A 251 15.95 -9.99 0.77
C PRO A 251 15.02 -8.84 0.37
N GLU A 252 13.71 -9.03 0.55
CA GLU A 252 12.68 -8.03 0.26
C GLU A 252 12.24 -7.29 1.52
N VAL A 253 12.22 -5.95 1.45
CA VAL A 253 11.62 -5.09 2.47
C VAL A 253 10.10 -5.23 2.40
N LYS A 254 9.46 -5.48 3.55
CA LYS A 254 8.01 -5.62 3.65
C LYS A 254 7.51 -4.91 4.90
N THR A 255 6.50 -4.06 4.72
CA THR A 255 5.93 -3.28 5.84
C THR A 255 5.03 -4.11 6.75
N ASN A 256 4.65 -5.32 6.33
CA ASN A 256 3.79 -6.22 7.09
C ASN A 256 4.57 -7.31 7.85
N ARG A 257 5.91 -7.32 7.77
CA ARG A 257 6.76 -8.25 8.52
C ARG A 257 7.06 -7.67 9.90
N CYS A 258 6.67 -8.35 10.97
CA CYS A 258 7.03 -7.98 12.34
C CYS A 258 7.66 -9.18 13.05
N ILE A 259 8.80 -8.96 13.70
CA ILE A 259 9.41 -9.90 14.63
C ILE A 259 9.38 -9.20 15.99
N ASP A 260 8.36 -9.50 16.79
CA ASP A 260 8.07 -8.84 18.07
C ASP A 260 8.46 -9.68 19.29
N ASN A 261 9.24 -10.73 19.09
CA ASN A 261 9.70 -11.63 20.14
C ASN A 261 11.22 -11.65 20.21
N HIS A 262 11.78 -11.45 21.41
CA HIS A 262 13.22 -11.29 21.58
C HIS A 262 14.02 -12.55 21.19
N GLN A 263 13.52 -13.77 21.42
CA GLN A 263 14.20 -14.99 20.95
C GLN A 263 14.24 -15.06 19.42
N LEU A 264 13.14 -14.75 18.74
CA LEU A 264 13.11 -14.74 17.28
C LEU A 264 13.98 -13.62 16.70
N SER A 265 14.07 -12.47 17.36
CA SER A 265 15.02 -11.41 17.02
C SER A 265 16.46 -11.92 17.05
N GLN A 266 16.82 -12.75 18.04
CA GLN A 266 18.15 -13.36 18.10
C GLN A 266 18.42 -14.26 16.89
N VAL A 267 17.43 -15.04 16.48
CA VAL A 267 17.55 -15.94 15.32
C VAL A 267 17.71 -15.16 14.01
N VAL A 268 16.86 -14.15 13.76
CA VAL A 268 16.89 -13.42 12.47
C VAL A 268 18.08 -12.48 12.33
N THR A 269 18.71 -12.11 13.43
CA THR A 269 19.92 -11.28 13.43
C THR A 269 21.19 -12.12 13.57
N ASN A 270 21.09 -13.36 14.03
CA ASN A 270 22.21 -14.16 14.54
C ASN A 270 22.98 -13.44 15.67
N HIS A 271 22.27 -12.64 16.48
CA HIS A 271 22.85 -11.91 17.60
C HIS A 271 22.05 -12.19 18.87
N GLY A 272 22.69 -12.58 19.96
CA GLY A 272 21.97 -12.91 21.18
C GLY A 272 22.87 -13.44 22.29
N LEU A 273 22.28 -14.21 23.20
CA LEU A 273 23.06 -14.92 24.23
C LEU A 273 23.80 -16.10 23.59
N CYS A 274 24.98 -15.81 23.04
CA CYS A 274 25.89 -16.80 22.49
C CYS A 274 27.33 -16.30 22.65
N PRO A 275 28.32 -17.21 22.84
CA PRO A 275 29.71 -16.83 23.01
C PRO A 275 30.25 -15.94 21.89
N TYR A 276 29.85 -16.14 20.62
CA TYR A 276 30.16 -15.24 19.52
C TYR A 276 29.92 -13.76 19.87
N CYS A 277 28.70 -13.47 20.31
CA CYS A 277 28.27 -12.10 20.59
C CYS A 277 28.89 -11.58 21.88
N LEU A 278 28.97 -12.42 22.92
CA LEU A 278 29.52 -12.02 24.21
C LEU A 278 30.98 -11.59 24.09
N LYS A 279 31.79 -12.35 23.33
CA LYS A 279 33.19 -12.00 23.00
C LYS A 279 33.27 -10.75 22.16
N LYS A 280 32.52 -10.68 21.06
CA LYS A 280 32.48 -9.52 20.15
C LYS A 280 32.14 -8.20 20.83
N PHE A 281 31.36 -8.24 21.91
CA PHE A 281 30.98 -7.06 22.70
C PHE A 281 31.80 -6.88 23.99
N ASN A 282 32.86 -7.67 24.20
CA ASN A 282 33.72 -7.66 25.39
C ASN A 282 32.92 -7.78 26.71
N LEU A 283 31.92 -8.67 26.72
CA LEU A 283 31.05 -8.90 27.88
C LEU A 283 31.46 -10.12 28.70
N ARG A 284 31.97 -11.15 28.03
CA ARG A 284 32.42 -12.40 28.63
C ARG A 284 33.28 -13.16 27.62
N GLU A 285 34.50 -13.50 28.01
CA GLU A 285 35.30 -14.49 27.29
C GLU A 285 34.78 -15.87 27.64
N CYS A 286 34.14 -16.51 26.67
CA CYS A 286 33.60 -17.85 26.84
C CYS A 286 33.50 -18.57 25.50
N ASN A 287 33.36 -19.89 25.57
CA ASN A 287 33.10 -20.77 24.44
C ASN A 287 31.95 -21.74 24.78
N CYS A 288 31.38 -22.38 23.78
CA CYS A 288 30.46 -23.49 24.00
C CYS A 288 31.24 -24.72 24.48
N ARG A 289 30.82 -25.33 25.58
CA ARG A 289 31.44 -26.56 26.12
C ARG A 289 31.43 -27.75 25.17
N CYS A 290 30.62 -27.71 24.11
CA CYS A 290 30.62 -28.80 23.13
C CYS A 290 31.92 -28.85 22.31
N GLY A 291 32.62 -27.72 22.14
CA GLY A 291 33.85 -27.64 21.34
C GLY A 291 33.70 -27.91 19.84
N GLU A 292 32.47 -28.06 19.32
CA GLU A 292 32.23 -28.48 17.93
C GLU A 292 32.09 -27.32 16.92
N ASP A 293 32.06 -26.06 17.38
CA ASP A 293 31.84 -24.89 16.52
C ASP A 293 32.77 -23.75 16.94
N VAL A 294 33.47 -23.17 15.97
CA VAL A 294 34.44 -22.10 16.22
C VAL A 294 33.73 -20.77 16.42
N ASP A 295 32.56 -20.61 15.79
CA ASP A 295 31.85 -19.33 15.83
C ASP A 295 30.97 -19.20 17.08
N ASP A 296 30.42 -20.30 17.60
CA ASP A 296 29.52 -20.30 18.77
C ASP A 296 28.38 -19.27 18.67
N ASP A 297 27.75 -19.20 17.49
CA ASP A 297 26.68 -18.25 17.18
C ASP A 297 25.28 -18.77 17.56
N ILE A 298 24.23 -18.00 17.31
CA ILE A 298 22.85 -18.44 17.63
C ILE A 298 22.45 -19.66 16.79
N LEU A 299 22.93 -19.75 15.54
CA LEU A 299 22.62 -20.88 14.67
C LEU A 299 23.27 -22.19 15.14
N HIS A 300 24.43 -22.14 15.79
CA HIS A 300 25.04 -23.29 16.45
C HIS A 300 24.05 -23.95 17.41
N TYR A 301 23.49 -23.18 18.35
CA TYR A 301 22.55 -23.69 19.35
C TYR A 301 21.23 -24.17 18.76
N ILE A 302 20.78 -23.58 17.65
CA ILE A 302 19.54 -23.98 16.98
C ILE A 302 19.71 -25.25 16.15
N PHE A 303 20.86 -25.45 15.50
CA PHE A 303 21.00 -26.50 14.48
C PHE A 303 22.03 -27.59 14.80
N ARG A 304 23.08 -27.28 15.55
CA ARG A 304 24.29 -28.10 15.62
C ARG A 304 24.63 -28.57 17.03
N CYS A 305 24.45 -27.71 18.04
CA CYS A 305 24.97 -27.95 19.39
C CYS A 305 24.49 -29.28 19.98
N PRO A 306 25.38 -30.26 20.24
CA PRO A 306 24.99 -31.57 20.75
C PRO A 306 24.43 -31.50 22.18
N LEU A 307 24.83 -30.50 22.98
CA LEU A 307 24.30 -30.27 24.32
C LEU A 307 22.79 -29.96 24.32
N LEU A 308 22.26 -29.46 23.19
CA LEU A 308 20.85 -29.15 23.01
C LEU A 308 20.11 -30.22 22.19
N ASP A 309 20.74 -31.35 21.85
CA ASP A 309 20.16 -32.36 20.96
C ASP A 309 18.86 -32.95 21.51
N SER A 310 18.82 -33.22 22.82
CA SER A 310 17.61 -33.69 23.51
C SER A 310 16.42 -32.72 23.44
N GLN A 311 16.69 -31.44 23.22
CA GLN A 311 15.68 -30.39 23.09
C GLN A 311 15.22 -30.18 21.64
N ARG A 312 15.94 -30.73 20.66
CA ARG A 312 15.65 -30.59 19.22
C ARG A 312 14.80 -31.77 18.73
N SER A 313 13.49 -31.55 18.61
CA SER A 313 12.56 -32.58 18.14
C SER A 313 12.16 -32.42 16.68
N LEU A 314 11.95 -31.19 16.21
CA LEU A 314 11.45 -30.83 14.88
C LEU A 314 12.50 -30.19 14.00
N ILE A 315 13.51 -29.54 14.59
CA ILE A 315 14.57 -28.85 13.85
C ILE A 315 15.60 -29.86 13.38
N ARG A 316 16.04 -29.71 12.13
CA ARG A 316 17.02 -30.57 11.48
C ARG A 316 18.11 -29.74 10.81
N LEU A 317 19.32 -30.29 10.75
CA LEU A 317 20.43 -29.69 10.01
C LEU A 317 20.04 -29.49 8.53
N GLY A 318 20.44 -28.37 7.94
CA GLY A 318 20.13 -28.01 6.54
C GLY A 318 18.82 -27.25 6.34
N GLN A 319 17.99 -27.08 7.38
CA GLN A 319 16.84 -26.17 7.31
C GLN A 319 17.31 -24.71 7.34
N SER A 320 16.67 -23.87 6.54
CA SER A 320 16.86 -22.43 6.60
C SER A 320 16.10 -21.81 7.77
N VAL A 321 16.60 -20.69 8.31
CA VAL A 321 15.89 -19.89 9.31
C VAL A 321 14.49 -19.49 8.81
N LEU A 322 14.36 -19.17 7.52
CA LEU A 322 13.07 -18.79 6.93
C LEU A 322 12.03 -19.93 7.06
N GLN A 323 12.43 -21.17 6.79
CA GLN A 323 11.56 -22.35 6.94
C GLN A 323 11.13 -22.57 8.39
N ILE A 324 11.99 -22.27 9.37
CA ILE A 324 11.63 -22.32 10.79
C ILE A 324 10.56 -21.27 11.10
N LEU A 325 10.77 -20.02 10.65
CA LEU A 325 9.88 -18.90 10.95
C LEU A 325 8.51 -19.03 10.27
N GLN A 326 8.41 -19.82 9.20
CA GLN A 326 7.15 -20.13 8.52
C GLN A 326 6.34 -21.22 9.22
N ASP A 327 6.96 -22.01 10.12
CA ASP A 327 6.31 -23.08 10.85
C ASP A 327 6.14 -22.73 12.33
N LYS A 328 4.89 -22.71 12.80
CA LYS A 328 4.55 -22.34 14.18
C LYS A 328 5.14 -23.29 15.23
N HIS A 329 5.21 -24.58 14.93
CA HIS A 329 5.73 -25.59 15.86
C HIS A 329 7.25 -25.49 15.96
N ARG A 330 7.95 -25.32 14.83
CA ARG A 330 9.41 -25.09 14.84
C ARG A 330 9.78 -23.78 15.50
N THR A 331 9.00 -22.72 15.25
CA THR A 331 9.15 -21.43 15.93
C THR A 331 9.01 -21.58 17.46
N LYS A 332 8.08 -22.42 17.92
CA LYS A 332 7.91 -22.71 19.36
C LYS A 332 9.12 -23.47 19.92
N GLU A 333 9.62 -24.48 19.19
CA GLU A 333 10.80 -25.24 19.58
C GLU A 333 12.05 -24.35 19.69
N VAL A 334 12.30 -23.47 18.70
CA VAL A 334 13.40 -22.48 18.76
C VAL A 334 13.30 -21.61 20.01
N LYS A 335 12.10 -21.12 20.35
CA LYS A 335 11.91 -20.32 21.57
C LYS A 335 12.26 -21.13 22.81
N SER A 336 11.82 -22.40 22.87
CA SER A 336 12.15 -23.31 23.97
C SER A 336 13.66 -23.57 24.07
N LEU A 337 14.34 -23.81 22.95
CA LEU A 337 15.80 -23.98 22.89
C LEU A 337 16.55 -22.77 23.44
N LEU A 338 16.20 -21.57 22.98
CA LEU A 338 16.86 -20.34 23.42
C LEU A 338 16.52 -19.99 24.88
N SER A 339 15.32 -20.33 25.35
CA SER A 339 14.99 -20.24 26.77
C SER A 339 15.79 -21.23 27.62
N PHE A 340 15.96 -22.47 27.16
CA PHE A 340 16.80 -23.46 27.83
C PHE A 340 18.25 -22.99 27.90
N LEU A 341 18.81 -22.52 26.78
CA LEU A 341 20.16 -21.96 26.73
C LEU A 341 20.34 -20.82 27.73
N PHE A 342 19.37 -19.91 27.83
CA PHE A 342 19.42 -18.80 28.79
C PHE A 342 19.47 -19.29 30.25
N LEU A 343 18.63 -20.26 30.59
CA LEU A 343 18.53 -20.81 31.95
C LEU A 343 19.76 -21.65 32.34
N HIS A 344 20.36 -22.35 31.38
CA HIS A 344 21.47 -23.29 31.60
C HIS A 344 22.82 -22.75 31.10
N GLN A 345 22.95 -21.44 30.90
CA GLN A 345 24.15 -20.84 30.30
C GLN A 345 25.44 -21.11 31.09
N GLN A 346 25.36 -21.32 32.40
CA GLN A 346 26.54 -21.64 33.24
C GLN A 346 27.06 -23.06 32.98
N ASP A 347 26.14 -23.97 32.64
CA ASP A 347 26.44 -25.37 32.35
C ASP A 347 26.81 -25.58 30.87
N ILE A 348 26.45 -24.64 29.99
CA ILE A 348 26.66 -24.73 28.54
C ILE A 348 27.87 -23.91 28.10
N PHE A 349 28.14 -22.78 28.74
CA PHE A 349 29.30 -21.94 28.42
C PHE A 349 30.47 -22.27 29.35
N GLU A 350 31.66 -22.33 28.78
CA GLU A 350 32.93 -22.44 29.49
C GLU A 350 33.64 -21.10 29.45
N GLN A 351 34.14 -20.63 30.58
CA GLN A 351 35.01 -19.46 30.65
C GLN A 351 36.44 -19.90 30.34
N ASP A 352 37.18 -19.06 29.61
CA ASP A 352 38.59 -19.32 29.36
C ASP A 352 39.36 -19.22 30.69
N PRO A 353 40.19 -20.22 31.06
CA PRO A 353 40.89 -20.25 32.34
C PRO A 353 41.88 -19.09 32.56
N ASP A 354 42.24 -18.35 31.50
CA ASP A 354 43.21 -17.24 31.57
C ASP A 354 42.64 -15.93 32.21
N ASP A 355 41.37 -15.91 32.61
CA ASP A 355 40.68 -14.72 33.17
C ASP A 355 40.47 -14.76 34.70
N ILE A 356 41.11 -15.70 35.42
CA ILE A 356 41.04 -15.83 36.90
C ILE A 356 42.23 -15.11 37.61
N SER A 357 43.10 -14.39 36.90
CA SER A 357 44.26 -13.70 37.50
C SER A 357 43.98 -12.27 37.97
#